data_AF-A0A7V6L8P4-F1
#
_entry.id   AF-A0A7V6L8P4-F1
#
_cell.length_a   1.000
_cell.length_b   1.000
_cell.length_c   1.000
_cell.angle_alpha   90.00
_cell.angle_beta   90.00
_cell.angle_gamma   90.00
#
_symmetry.space_group_name_H-M   'P 1'
#
loop_
_entity.id
_entity.type
_entity.pdbx_description
1 polymer ?
#
loop_
_entity_poly.entity_id
_entity_poly.type
_entity_poly.pdbx_seq_one_letter_code
_entity_poly.pdbx_strand_id
1 'polypeptide(L)'
;MKKSIILTISLLMAGAFAASAQDCTLFFPQKEGTKLTYANYSKPGKVDSYLTYLIKNKNSDQSRITIEAENLNAKGKSELKYEFDAWCEDGSFYIDMRNMISSMQVKDIEGFKIETND
;
A
#
# COMPACT_ATOMS: atom_id res chain seq x y z
N MET A 1 44.11 31.88 6.01
CA MET A 1 43.07 31.81 7.08
C MET A 1 41.69 32.19 6.55
N LYS A 2 41.46 33.40 6.02
CA LYS A 2 40.14 33.83 5.50
C LYS A 2 39.60 32.97 4.34
N LYS A 3 40.46 32.53 3.39
CA LYS A 3 40.06 31.70 2.23
C LYS A 3 39.67 30.26 2.59
N SER A 4 40.30 29.66 3.62
CA SER A 4 39.92 28.32 4.11
C SER A 4 38.58 28.33 4.83
N ILE A 5 38.29 29.38 5.61
CA ILE A 5 37.00 29.52 6.30
C ILE A 5 35.85 29.64 5.30
N ILE A 6 36.04 30.38 4.21
CA ILE A 6 35.04 30.52 3.14
C ILE A 6 34.77 29.16 2.48
N LEU A 7 35.80 28.38 2.16
CA LEU A 7 35.63 27.06 1.54
C LEU A 7 34.87 26.07 2.43
N THR A 8 35.13 26.09 3.74
CA THR A 8 34.43 25.23 4.70
C THR A 8 32.96 25.61 4.85
N ILE A 9 32.62 26.90 4.83
CA ILE A 9 31.23 27.39 4.89
C ILE A 9 30.46 27.01 3.62
N SER A 10 31.08 27.12 2.44
CA SER A 10 30.46 26.72 1.16
C SER A 10 30.13 25.22 1.12
N LEU A 11 31.01 24.39 1.69
CA LEU A 11 30.83 22.93 1.72
C LEU A 11 29.72 22.49 2.72
N LEU A 12 29.57 23.23 3.82
CA LEU A 12 28.48 23.03 4.79
C LEU A 12 27.11 23.43 4.22
N MET A 13 27.02 24.50 3.41
CA MET A 13 25.76 24.88 2.75
C MET A 13 25.34 23.91 1.65
N ALA A 14 26.28 23.26 0.95
CA ALA A 14 25.96 22.27 -0.08
C ALA A 14 25.34 20.98 0.48
N GLY A 15 25.68 20.62 1.73
CA GLY A 15 25.13 19.43 2.40
C GLY A 15 23.68 19.60 2.90
N ALA A 16 23.18 20.83 3.02
CA ALA A 16 21.84 21.11 3.56
C ALA A 16 20.69 20.83 2.58
N PHE A 17 20.98 20.68 1.28
CA PHE A 17 19.96 20.46 0.24
C PHE A 17 19.69 18.97 -0.08
N ALA A 18 20.39 18.04 0.57
CA ALA A 18 20.38 16.62 0.18
C ALA A 18 19.39 15.73 0.95
N ALA A 19 18.50 16.30 1.77
CA ALA A 19 17.60 15.51 2.62
C ALA A 19 16.14 15.94 2.48
N SER A 20 15.61 15.96 1.26
CA SER A 20 14.18 15.71 1.08
C SER A 20 13.98 14.20 1.12
N ALA A 21 13.92 13.61 2.33
CA ALA A 21 13.16 12.38 2.47
C ALA A 21 11.74 12.75 2.01
N GLN A 22 11.29 12.21 0.88
CA GLN A 22 9.89 12.36 0.52
C GLN A 22 9.09 11.72 1.64
N ASP A 23 8.48 12.54 2.49
CA ASP A 23 7.62 12.10 3.59
C ASP A 23 6.39 11.41 2.98
N CYS A 24 6.52 10.13 2.68
CA CYS A 24 5.42 9.32 2.21
C CYS A 24 5.07 8.28 3.27
N THR A 25 3.83 8.34 3.73
CA THR A 25 3.31 7.39 4.71
C THR A 25 2.72 6.19 3.99
N LEU A 26 3.33 5.01 4.15
CA LEU A 26 2.70 3.76 3.78
C LEU A 26 1.61 3.42 4.82
N PHE A 27 0.36 3.32 4.37
CA PHE A 27 -0.79 3.04 5.24
C PHE A 27 -1.00 1.54 5.55
N PHE A 28 -0.01 0.71 5.23
CA PHE A 28 0.01 -0.72 5.53
C PHE A 28 1.30 -1.09 6.30
N PRO A 29 1.27 -2.14 7.14
CA PRO A 29 2.48 -2.65 7.77
C PRO A 29 3.52 -3.07 6.73
N GLN A 30 4.78 -2.71 6.99
CA GLN A 30 5.89 -3.02 6.07
C GLN A 30 6.59 -4.35 6.40
N LYS A 31 6.41 -4.86 7.62
CA LYS A 31 7.05 -6.10 8.06
C LYS A 31 6.43 -7.30 7.34
N GLU A 32 7.25 -8.02 6.57
CA GLU A 32 6.87 -9.26 5.91
C GLU A 32 6.26 -10.27 6.91
N GLY A 33 5.23 -10.99 6.47
CA GLY A 33 4.52 -11.97 7.28
C GLY A 33 3.52 -11.36 8.27
N THR A 34 3.43 -10.03 8.37
CA THR A 34 2.38 -9.39 9.16
C THR A 34 1.02 -9.74 8.57
N LYS A 35 0.11 -10.22 9.43
CA LYS A 35 -1.27 -10.52 9.06
C LYS A 35 -2.23 -9.59 9.78
N LEU A 36 -3.07 -8.91 9.01
CA LEU A 36 -4.20 -8.13 9.52
C LEU A 36 -5.49 -8.91 9.29
N THR A 37 -6.45 -8.80 10.20
CA THR A 37 -7.77 -9.42 10.08
C THR A 37 -8.83 -8.46 10.58
N TYR A 38 -9.77 -8.13 9.70
CA TYR A 38 -10.90 -7.27 9.95
C TYR A 38 -12.17 -8.11 9.92
N ALA A 39 -13.03 -7.96 10.92
CA ALA A 39 -14.35 -8.58 10.94
C ALA A 39 -15.40 -7.55 10.49
N ASN A 40 -16.20 -7.91 9.49
CA ASN A 40 -17.32 -7.11 9.02
C ASN A 40 -18.60 -7.61 9.67
N TYR A 41 -19.42 -6.69 10.17
CA TYR A 41 -20.64 -7.00 10.91
C TYR A 41 -21.86 -6.48 10.16
N SER A 42 -22.85 -7.34 9.90
CA SER A 42 -24.13 -6.92 9.29
C SER A 42 -25.06 -6.23 10.29
N LYS A 43 -24.85 -6.48 11.59
CA LYS A 43 -25.48 -5.82 12.73
C LYS A 43 -24.61 -6.04 13.98
N PRO A 44 -24.79 -5.27 15.07
CA PRO A 44 -24.01 -5.46 16.29
C PRO A 44 -23.98 -6.93 16.73
N GLY A 45 -22.77 -7.47 16.90
CA GLY A 45 -22.54 -8.85 17.33
C GLY A 45 -22.72 -9.94 16.26
N LYS A 46 -23.18 -9.63 15.04
CA LYS A 46 -23.30 -10.63 13.96
C LYS A 46 -22.22 -10.39 12.89
N VAL A 47 -21.15 -11.19 12.95
CA VAL A 47 -20.14 -11.24 11.90
C VAL A 47 -20.76 -11.77 10.60
N ASP A 48 -20.45 -11.11 9.51
CA ASP A 48 -20.90 -11.44 8.16
C ASP A 48 -19.74 -12.01 7.32
N SER A 49 -18.59 -11.34 7.38
CA SER A 49 -17.37 -11.75 6.67
C SER A 49 -16.11 -11.32 7.43
N TYR A 50 -14.98 -11.85 7.01
CA TYR A 50 -13.66 -11.39 7.42
C TYR A 50 -12.86 -10.97 6.21
N LEU A 51 -12.09 -9.89 6.34
CA LEU A 51 -11.09 -9.48 5.37
C LEU A 51 -9.71 -9.67 6.00
N THR A 52 -8.84 -10.43 5.35
CA THR A 52 -7.46 -10.60 5.79
C THR A 52 -6.48 -9.99 4.81
N TYR A 53 -5.41 -9.40 5.35
CA TYR A 53 -4.26 -8.94 4.57
C TYR A 53 -3.00 -9.63 5.08
N LEU A 54 -2.22 -10.21 4.17
CA LEU A 54 -0.90 -10.79 4.47
C LEU A 54 0.17 -10.02 3.69
N ILE A 55 1.12 -9.43 4.42
CA ILE A 55 2.24 -8.72 3.81
C ILE A 55 3.24 -9.73 3.26
N LYS A 56 3.40 -9.78 1.93
CA LYS A 56 4.30 -10.72 1.22
C LYS A 56 5.70 -10.15 0.94
N ASN A 57 5.84 -8.82 1.01
CA ASN A 57 7.05 -8.02 0.80
C ASN A 57 8.04 -8.62 -0.23
N LYS A 58 7.79 -8.37 -1.52
CA LYS A 58 8.58 -8.94 -2.63
C LYS A 58 9.75 -8.07 -3.10
N ASN A 59 9.94 -6.86 -2.55
CA ASN A 59 10.92 -5.89 -3.08
C ASN A 59 11.97 -5.47 -2.04
N SER A 60 13.23 -5.52 -2.48
CA SER A 60 14.43 -5.14 -1.72
C SER A 60 14.52 -3.65 -1.39
N ASP A 61 13.80 -2.84 -2.14
CA ASP A 61 13.92 -1.40 -2.27
C ASP A 61 12.92 -0.64 -1.36
N GLN A 62 12.13 -1.37 -0.56
CA GLN A 62 11.20 -0.88 0.48
C GLN A 62 10.12 0.12 0.02
N SER A 63 10.16 0.58 -1.23
CA SER A 63 9.24 1.55 -1.81
C SER A 63 7.90 0.94 -2.17
N ARG A 64 7.86 -0.37 -2.46
CA ARG A 64 6.68 -1.11 -2.93
C ARG A 64 6.49 -2.40 -2.14
N ILE A 65 5.30 -2.59 -1.57
CA ILE A 65 4.91 -3.80 -0.85
C ILE A 65 3.81 -4.53 -1.62
N THR A 66 3.93 -5.87 -1.70
CA THR A 66 2.86 -6.73 -2.19
C THR A 66 2.05 -7.27 -1.02
N ILE A 67 0.73 -7.17 -1.13
CA ILE A 67 -0.24 -7.55 -0.11
C ILE A 67 -1.18 -8.59 -0.71
N GLU A 68 -1.30 -9.74 -0.05
CA GLU A 68 -2.33 -10.73 -0.37
C GLU A 68 -3.59 -10.40 0.45
N ALA A 69 -4.70 -10.15 -0.24
CA ALA A 69 -6.01 -9.92 0.34
C ALA A 69 -6.91 -11.13 0.16
N GLU A 70 -7.64 -11.48 1.21
CA GLU A 70 -8.57 -12.60 1.17
C GLU A 70 -9.84 -12.27 1.96
N ASN A 71 -10.99 -12.33 1.28
CA ASN A 71 -12.32 -12.28 1.88
C ASN A 71 -12.77 -13.69 2.24
N LEU A 72 -13.18 -13.85 3.48
CA LEU A 72 -13.72 -15.08 4.05
C LEU A 72 -15.17 -14.83 4.46
N ASN A 73 -16.07 -15.79 4.25
CA ASN A 73 -17.39 -15.71 4.88
C ASN A 73 -17.31 -15.93 6.40
N ALA A 74 -18.45 -15.77 7.08
CA ALA A 74 -18.61 -16.04 8.51
C ALA A 74 -18.13 -17.44 8.97
N LYS A 75 -18.00 -18.43 8.06
CA LYS A 75 -17.49 -19.78 8.36
C LYS A 75 -15.97 -19.92 8.14
N GLY A 76 -15.29 -18.83 7.78
CA GLY A 76 -13.86 -18.82 7.48
C GLY A 76 -13.50 -19.43 6.12
N LYS A 77 -14.46 -19.63 5.22
CA LYS A 77 -14.17 -20.11 3.86
C LYS A 77 -13.85 -18.95 2.95
N SER A 78 -12.77 -19.09 2.18
CA SER A 78 -12.36 -18.15 1.14
C SER A 78 -13.43 -18.02 0.06
N GLU A 79 -13.79 -16.78 -0.24
CA GLU A 79 -14.75 -16.43 -1.30
C GLU A 79 -14.09 -15.59 -2.40
N LEU A 80 -13.11 -14.77 -2.04
CA LEU A 80 -12.35 -13.96 -2.97
C LEU A 80 -10.94 -13.78 -2.45
N LYS A 81 -9.95 -13.99 -3.32
CA LYS A 81 -8.53 -13.84 -3.02
C LYS A 81 -7.81 -13.14 -4.16
N TYR A 82 -7.02 -12.13 -3.86
CA TYR A 82 -6.25 -11.36 -4.83
C TYR A 82 -4.99 -10.77 -4.19
N GLU A 83 -4.00 -10.43 -5.01
CA GLU A 83 -2.82 -9.66 -4.58
C GLU A 83 -2.88 -8.25 -5.16
N PHE A 84 -2.46 -7.25 -4.40
CA PHE A 84 -2.24 -5.90 -4.89
C PHE A 84 -0.93 -5.33 -4.37
N ASP A 85 -0.38 -4.37 -5.11
CA ASP A 85 0.79 -3.63 -4.68
C ASP A 85 0.38 -2.27 -4.11
N ALA A 86 1.07 -1.84 -3.05
CA ALA A 86 0.99 -0.49 -2.53
C ALA A 86 2.40 0.10 -2.49
N TRP A 87 2.54 1.36 -2.90
CA TRP A 87 3.86 2.01 -2.92
C TRP A 87 3.75 3.51 -2.67
N CYS A 88 4.91 4.09 -2.40
CA CYS A 88 5.10 5.52 -2.28
C CYS A 88 5.96 6.01 -3.44
N GLU A 89 5.51 7.05 -4.12
CA GLU A 89 6.23 7.70 -5.22
C GLU A 89 5.92 9.19 -5.16
N ASP A 90 6.94 10.04 -5.18
CA ASP A 90 6.79 11.49 -5.13
C ASP A 90 5.92 12.04 -3.99
N GLY A 91 6.07 11.46 -2.79
CA GLY A 91 5.28 11.83 -1.61
C GLY A 91 3.81 11.38 -1.67
N SER A 92 3.42 10.70 -2.74
CA SER A 92 2.06 10.19 -2.95
C SER A 92 2.00 8.69 -2.71
N PHE A 93 0.91 8.26 -2.08
CA PHE A 93 0.63 6.86 -1.83
C PHE A 93 -0.24 6.27 -2.93
N TYR A 94 0.18 5.15 -3.51
CA TYR A 94 -0.46 4.47 -4.62
C TYR A 94 -0.86 3.05 -4.25
N ILE A 95 -1.94 2.58 -4.87
CA ILE A 95 -2.40 1.20 -4.81
C ILE A 95 -2.70 0.74 -6.23
N ASP A 96 -2.20 -0.43 -6.62
CA ASP A 96 -2.54 -1.08 -7.88
C ASP A 96 -3.81 -1.92 -7.73
N MET A 97 -4.93 -1.39 -8.21
CA MET A 97 -6.24 -2.04 -8.10
C MET A 97 -6.56 -3.02 -9.24
N ARG A 98 -5.67 -3.20 -10.23
CA ARG A 98 -5.97 -4.00 -11.44
C ARG A 98 -6.36 -5.43 -11.10
N ASN A 99 -5.54 -6.10 -10.29
CA ASN A 99 -5.80 -7.48 -9.87
C ASN A 99 -7.07 -7.62 -9.03
N MET A 100 -7.37 -6.61 -8.19
CA MET A 100 -8.60 -6.58 -7.41
C MET A 100 -9.80 -6.58 -8.35
N ILE A 101 -9.84 -5.67 -9.33
CA ILE A 101 -10.93 -5.57 -10.30
C ILE A 101 -11.04 -6.85 -11.13
N SER A 102 -9.91 -7.39 -11.61
CA SER A 102 -9.91 -8.65 -12.37
C SER A 102 -10.37 -9.87 -11.56
N SER A 103 -10.20 -9.84 -10.24
CA SER A 103 -10.65 -10.91 -9.34
C SER A 103 -12.14 -10.83 -9.00
N MET A 104 -12.75 -9.64 -9.15
CA MET A 104 -14.19 -9.47 -8.96
C MET A 104 -14.94 -10.10 -10.14
N GLN A 105 -15.99 -10.87 -9.86
CA GLN A 105 -16.78 -11.48 -10.92
C GLN A 105 -17.58 -10.39 -11.63
N VAL A 106 -17.61 -10.42 -12.97
CA VAL A 106 -18.34 -9.45 -13.81
C VAL A 106 -19.80 -9.23 -13.37
N LYS A 107 -20.44 -10.25 -12.78
CA LYS A 107 -21.81 -10.16 -12.22
C LYS A 107 -21.93 -9.19 -11.03
N ASP A 108 -20.89 -9.06 -10.22
CA ASP A 108 -20.86 -8.12 -9.10
C ASP A 108 -20.63 -6.66 -9.58
N ILE A 109 -20.28 -6.51 -10.87
CA ILE A 109 -19.98 -5.26 -11.57
C ILE A 109 -21.07 -4.96 -12.61
N GLU A 110 -22.11 -5.81 -12.75
CA GLU A 110 -23.24 -5.57 -13.63
C GLU A 110 -23.96 -4.28 -13.20
N GLY A 111 -23.74 -3.20 -13.96
CA GLY A 111 -24.25 -1.85 -13.67
C GLY A 111 -23.17 -0.79 -13.49
N PHE A 112 -21.91 -1.18 -13.29
CA PHE A 112 -20.78 -0.26 -13.27
C PHE A 112 -20.20 -0.10 -14.68
N LYS A 113 -20.28 1.12 -15.23
CA LYS A 113 -19.61 1.50 -16.48
C LYS A 113 -18.20 1.98 -16.13
N ILE A 114 -17.17 1.22 -16.52
CA ILE A 114 -15.77 1.65 -16.36
C ILE A 114 -15.40 2.49 -17.59
N GLU A 115 -15.20 3.78 -17.40
CA GLU A 115 -14.64 4.69 -18.40
C GLU A 115 -13.19 5.00 -18.02
N THR A 116 -12.24 4.62 -18.88
CA THR A 116 -10.83 5.00 -18.76
C THR A 116 -10.54 6.08 -19.79
N ASN A 117 -10.10 7.25 -19.33
CA ASN A 117 -9.46 8.23 -20.21
C ASN A 117 -7.97 7.96 -20.15
N ASP A 118 -7.39 7.50 -21.25
CA ASP A 118 -5.93 7.51 -21.45
C ASP A 118 -5.41 8.96 -21.48
#